data_AF-A0A969EW09-F1
#
_entry.id   AF-A0A969EW09-F1
#
_cell.length_a   1.000
_cell.length_b   1.000
_cell.length_c   1.000
_cell.angle_alpha   90.00
_cell.angle_beta   90.00
_cell.angle_gamma   90.00
#
_symmetry.space_group_name_H-M   'P 1'
#
loop_
_entity.id
_entity.type
_entity.pdbx_description
1 polymer ?
#
loop_
_entity_poly.entity_id
_entity_poly.type
_entity_poly.pdbx_seq_one_letter_code
_entity_poly.pdbx_strand_id
1 'polypeptide(L)'
;MDVKGKMLISWNRDTWFTMVQRLIFPGSTQENIDLQFRGRFDTDERRYTFVLQHSALGRVEGEGWIAPESIIQRYWAIGDKQRRTGFETLHRLDDSKYLLSSGIMAGHYLISAMEATVDRTN
;
A
#
# COMPACT_ATOMS: atom_id res chain seq x y z
N MET A 1 -4.20 -0.42 -19.11
CA MET A 1 -4.88 -1.58 -18.50
C MET A 1 -5.52 -1.08 -17.23
N ASP A 2 -6.82 -1.29 -17.06
CA ASP A 2 -7.51 -0.83 -15.87
C ASP A 2 -7.20 -1.79 -14.72
N VAL A 3 -6.90 -1.26 -13.54
CA VAL A 3 -6.74 -2.04 -12.31
C VAL A 3 -7.90 -1.69 -11.39
N LYS A 4 -8.57 -2.70 -10.85
CA LYS A 4 -9.66 -2.51 -9.88
C LYS A 4 -9.20 -2.98 -8.50
N GLY A 5 -9.32 -2.10 -7.52
CA GLY A 5 -8.90 -2.38 -6.15
C GLY A 5 -10.06 -2.30 -5.16
N LYS A 6 -9.98 -3.08 -4.08
CA LYS A 6 -10.73 -2.80 -2.85
C LYS A 6 -9.78 -2.86 -1.67
N MET A 7 -9.94 -1.91 -0.76
CA MET A 7 -9.17 -1.79 0.48
C MET A 7 -10.15 -1.77 1.66
N LEU A 8 -9.88 -2.58 2.67
CA LEU A 8 -10.62 -2.63 3.93
C LEU A 8 -9.65 -2.38 5.07
N ILE A 9 -9.96 -1.41 5.93
CA ILE A 9 -9.12 -1.02 7.06
C ILE A 9 -9.92 -1.24 8.34
N SER A 10 -9.30 -1.91 9.31
CA SER A 10 -9.85 -2.11 10.65
C SER A 10 -8.87 -1.58 11.70
N TRP A 11 -9.42 -0.87 12.68
CA TRP A 11 -8.68 -0.24 13.77
C TRP A 11 -8.92 -1.00 15.07
N ASN A 12 -7.89 -1.15 15.90
CA ASN A 12 -8.04 -1.61 17.28
C ASN A 12 -7.73 -0.49 18.28
N ARG A 13 -8.03 -0.70 19.56
CA ARG A 13 -7.91 0.33 20.61
C ARG A 13 -6.47 0.73 20.95
N ASP A 14 -5.47 -0.02 20.48
CA ASP A 14 -4.10 0.05 21.00
C ASP A 14 -3.10 0.53 19.94
N THR A 15 -3.46 1.50 19.11
CA THR A 15 -2.64 2.05 18.00
C THR A 15 -2.37 1.08 16.85
N TRP A 16 -2.99 -0.11 16.82
CA TRP A 16 -2.82 -1.03 15.68
C TRP A 16 -3.93 -0.91 14.66
N PHE A 17 -3.56 -1.20 13.43
CA PHE A 17 -4.47 -1.40 12.33
C PHE A 17 -4.17 -2.70 11.60
N THR A 18 -5.20 -3.26 10.99
CA THR A 18 -5.08 -4.27 9.95
C THR A 18 -5.70 -3.72 8.69
N MET A 19 -5.07 -3.99 7.55
CA MET A 19 -5.61 -3.61 6.25
C MET A 19 -5.55 -4.80 5.32
N VAL A 20 -6.60 -5.00 4.53
CA VAL A 20 -6.61 -5.99 3.46
C VAL A 20 -6.91 -5.26 2.17
N GLN A 21 -6.08 -5.49 1.16
CA GLN A 21 -6.28 -4.93 -0.17
C GLN A 21 -6.18 -6.04 -1.20
N ARG A 22 -7.06 -5.98 -2.20
CA ARG A 22 -7.03 -6.84 -3.38
C ARG A 22 -7.02 -5.97 -4.63
N LEU A 23 -6.08 -6.23 -5.52
CA LEU A 23 -6.03 -5.66 -6.87
C LEU A 23 -6.39 -6.74 -7.89
N ILE A 24 -7.29 -6.40 -8.79
CA ILE A 24 -7.78 -7.23 -9.88
C ILE A 24 -7.37 -6.56 -11.18
N PHE A 25 -6.97 -7.37 -12.17
CA PHE A 25 -6.57 -6.91 -13.49
C PHE A 25 -7.57 -7.43 -14.54
N PRO A 26 -8.73 -6.77 -14.73
CA PRO A 26 -9.75 -7.24 -15.67
C PRO A 26 -9.21 -7.42 -17.09
N GLY A 27 -9.54 -8.56 -17.71
CA GLY A 27 -9.09 -8.87 -19.06
C GLY A 27 -7.61 -9.22 -19.19
N SER A 28 -6.88 -9.30 -18.07
CA SER A 28 -5.51 -9.80 -18.01
C SER A 28 -5.48 -11.26 -17.56
N THR A 29 -4.46 -12.00 -18.00
CA THR A 29 -4.10 -13.31 -17.44
C THR A 29 -3.27 -13.19 -16.16
N GLN A 30 -2.91 -11.97 -15.77
CA GLN A 30 -2.17 -11.69 -14.56
C GLN A 30 -2.99 -12.07 -13.32
N GLU A 31 -2.36 -12.76 -12.38
CA GLU A 31 -2.97 -13.10 -11.10
C GLU A 31 -3.32 -11.83 -10.31
N ASN A 32 -4.39 -11.93 -9.52
CA ASN A 32 -4.75 -10.88 -8.58
C ASN A 32 -3.63 -10.67 -7.56
N ILE A 33 -3.48 -9.43 -7.11
CA ILE A 33 -2.55 -9.11 -6.02
C ILE A 33 -3.33 -9.01 -4.73
N ASP A 34 -2.97 -9.85 -3.76
CA ASP A 34 -3.53 -9.84 -2.41
C ASP A 34 -2.49 -9.29 -1.43
N LEU A 35 -2.95 -8.38 -0.58
CA LEU A 35 -2.13 -7.63 0.36
C LEU A 35 -2.79 -7.68 1.74
N GLN A 36 -2.07 -8.17 2.73
CA GLN A 36 -2.54 -8.24 4.12
C GLN A 36 -1.54 -7.55 5.04
N PHE A 37 -1.96 -6.44 5.61
CA PHE A 37 -1.15 -5.59 6.45
C PHE A 37 -1.52 -5.79 7.92
N ARG A 38 -0.49 -5.73 8.76
CA ARG A 38 -0.62 -5.48 10.19
C ARG A 38 0.37 -4.39 10.55
N GLY A 39 -0.15 -3.26 11.02
CA GLY A 39 0.66 -2.12 11.35
C GLY A 39 0.28 -1.49 12.68
N ARG A 40 1.13 -0.57 13.12
CA ARG A 40 1.00 0.14 14.37
C ARG A 40 1.48 1.58 14.20
N PHE A 41 0.71 2.52 14.73
CA PHE A 41 1.11 3.91 14.85
C PHE A 41 2.15 4.11 15.95
N ASP A 42 3.04 5.06 15.73
CA ASP A 42 3.93 5.59 16.75
C ASP A 42 3.14 6.51 17.71
N THR A 43 3.79 6.91 18.80
CA THR A 43 3.24 7.78 19.85
C THR A 43 2.70 9.12 19.37
N ASP A 44 3.15 9.62 18.21
CA ASP A 44 2.69 10.87 17.61
C ASP A 44 1.49 10.70 16.66
N GLU A 45 1.03 9.46 16.44
CA GLU A 45 -0.02 9.04 15.50
C GLU A 45 0.17 9.51 14.05
N ARG A 46 1.34 10.08 13.73
CA ARG A 46 1.69 10.53 12.38
C ARG A 46 2.53 9.50 11.67
N ARG A 47 3.34 8.75 12.40
CA ARG A 47 4.16 7.67 11.83
C ARG A 47 3.55 6.33 12.14
N TYR A 48 3.77 5.38 11.26
CA TYR A 48 3.42 3.99 11.50
C TYR A 48 4.43 3.05 10.86
N THR A 49 4.52 1.85 11.40
CA THR A 49 5.26 0.73 10.80
C THR A 49 4.30 -0.42 10.55
N PHE A 50 4.62 -1.26 9.57
CA PHE A 50 3.79 -2.40 9.25
C PHE A 50 4.60 -3.58 8.71
N VAL A 51 4.01 -4.77 8.89
CA VAL A 51 4.34 -5.96 8.13
C VAL A 51 3.23 -6.22 7.12
N LEU A 52 3.61 -6.63 5.92
CA LEU A 52 2.72 -6.91 4.80
C LEU A 52 3.02 -8.31 4.26
N GLN A 53 1.98 -9.15 4.17
CA GLN A 53 2.01 -10.32 3.32
C GLN A 53 1.52 -9.94 1.93
N HIS A 54 2.41 -9.97 0.94
CA HIS A 54 2.15 -9.62 -0.45
C HIS A 54 2.16 -10.89 -1.31
N SER A 55 1.12 -11.16 -2.10
CA SER A 55 1.04 -12.39 -2.90
C SER A 55 2.20 -12.56 -3.89
N ALA A 56 2.62 -11.48 -4.57
CA ALA A 56 3.75 -11.48 -5.50
C ALA A 56 5.15 -11.24 -4.89
N LEU A 57 5.27 -10.44 -3.82
CA LEU A 57 6.56 -10.10 -3.21
C LEU A 57 6.93 -10.95 -1.98
N GLY A 58 5.99 -11.74 -1.46
CA GLY A 58 6.16 -12.48 -0.22
C GLY A 58 6.04 -11.58 1.00
N ARG A 59 6.91 -11.77 1.98
CA ARG A 59 6.91 -10.97 3.21
C ARG A 59 7.58 -9.62 2.98
N VAL A 60 6.91 -8.56 3.39
CA VAL A 60 7.32 -7.17 3.22
C VAL A 60 7.26 -6.48 4.57
N GLU A 61 8.20 -5.57 4.82
CA GLU A 61 8.17 -4.63 5.93
C GLU A 61 8.10 -3.20 5.37
N GLY A 62 7.52 -2.29 6.14
CA GLY A 62 7.39 -0.92 5.69
C GLY A 62 7.08 0.05 6.81
N GLU A 63 7.10 1.31 6.41
CA GLU A 63 6.79 2.45 7.26
C GLU A 63 6.01 3.49 6.46
N GLY A 64 5.27 4.32 7.17
CA GLY A 64 4.52 5.39 6.55
C GLY A 64 4.24 6.55 7.48
N TRP A 65 3.74 7.60 6.86
CA TRP A 65 3.45 8.90 7.42
C TRP A 65 2.05 9.34 7.02
N ILE A 66 1.30 9.86 7.98
CA ILE A 66 0.08 10.62 7.78
C ILE A 66 0.46 12.10 7.75
N ALA A 67 0.54 12.64 6.55
CA ALA A 67 0.70 14.07 6.29
C ALA A 67 -0.68 14.76 6.24
N PRO A 68 -0.75 16.10 6.29
CA PRO A 68 -2.03 16.82 6.32
C PRO A 68 -2.99 16.44 5.19
N GLU A 69 -2.46 16.26 3.97
CA GLU A 69 -3.25 15.96 2.77
C GLU A 69 -2.89 14.64 2.12
N SER A 70 -2.04 13.82 2.75
CA SER A 70 -1.62 12.56 2.14
C SER A 70 -1.20 11.51 3.14
N ILE A 71 -1.35 10.26 2.73
CA ILE A 71 -0.70 9.11 3.36
C ILE A 71 0.47 8.73 2.46
N ILE A 72 1.66 8.68 3.03
CA ILE A 72 2.89 8.35 2.32
C ILE A 72 3.47 7.10 2.95
N GLN A 73 3.82 6.10 2.16
CA GLN A 73 4.45 4.90 2.68
C GLN A 73 5.55 4.38 1.77
N ARG A 74 6.48 3.65 2.37
CA ARG A 74 7.47 2.86 1.66
C ARG A 74 7.58 1.49 2.25
N TYR A 75 8.03 0.55 1.45
CA TYR A 75 8.21 -0.83 1.88
C TYR A 75 9.39 -1.51 1.19
N TRP A 76 9.85 -2.61 1.77
CA TRP A 76 10.92 -3.46 1.24
C TRP A 76 10.59 -4.93 1.45
N ALA A 77 10.80 -5.72 0.40
CA ALA A 77 10.60 -7.16 0.46
C ALA A 77 11.74 -7.85 1.22
N ILE A 78 11.40 -8.74 2.14
CA ILE A 78 12.35 -9.46 3.00
C ILE A 78 12.75 -10.76 2.31
N GLY A 79 14.06 -11.02 2.23
CA GLY A 79 14.59 -12.22 1.58
C GLY A 79 14.47 -12.21 0.05
N ASP A 80 14.04 -11.08 -0.53
CA ASP A 80 13.94 -10.91 -1.97
C ASP A 80 15.31 -10.69 -2.62
N LYS A 81 15.68 -11.56 -3.56
CA LYS A 81 16.99 -11.50 -4.24
C LYS A 81 17.17 -10.22 -5.05
N GLN A 82 16.07 -9.66 -5.57
CA GLN A 82 16.09 -8.41 -6.34
C GLN A 82 16.07 -7.16 -5.45
N ARG A 83 15.98 -7.34 -4.12
CA ARG A 83 15.90 -6.25 -3.14
C ARG A 83 14.80 -5.25 -3.50
N ARG A 84 13.64 -5.78 -3.88
CA ARG A 84 12.52 -4.95 -4.32
C ARG A 84 12.04 -4.07 -3.18
N THR A 85 11.89 -2.79 -3.50
CA THR A 85 11.27 -1.79 -2.61
C THR A 85 10.10 -1.17 -3.33
N GLY A 86 9.21 -0.53 -2.58
CA GLY A 86 8.14 0.25 -3.17
C GLY A 86 7.81 1.47 -2.36
N PHE A 87 7.09 2.37 -3.01
CA PHE A 87 6.66 3.64 -2.45
C PHE A 87 5.26 3.93 -2.93
N GLU A 88 4.40 4.44 -2.04
CA GLU A 88 3.03 4.79 -2.36
C GLU A 88 2.63 6.10 -1.69
N THR A 89 1.86 6.91 -2.42
CA THR A 89 1.21 8.11 -1.89
C THR A 89 -0.26 8.08 -2.19
N LEU A 90 -1.10 8.25 -1.17
CA LEU A 90 -2.52 8.53 -1.29
C LEU A 90 -2.75 9.99 -0.95
N HIS A 91 -2.88 10.86 -1.96
CA HIS A 91 -3.17 12.27 -1.78
C HIS A 91 -4.67 12.51 -1.79
N ARG A 92 -5.20 13.20 -0.80
CA ARG A 92 -6.63 13.51 -0.72
C ARG A 92 -7.01 14.52 -1.81
N LEU A 93 -8.00 14.16 -2.62
CA LEU A 93 -8.62 15.07 -3.59
C LEU A 93 -9.87 15.73 -3.01
N ASP A 94 -10.65 14.95 -2.26
CA ASP A 94 -11.83 15.42 -1.50
C ASP A 94 -12.12 14.49 -0.30
N ASP A 95 -13.27 14.63 0.36
CA ASP A 95 -13.66 13.84 1.55
C ASP A 95 -13.83 12.33 1.29
N SER A 96 -13.93 11.96 0.02
CA SER A 96 -14.23 10.61 -0.46
C SER A 96 -13.26 10.12 -1.53
N LYS A 97 -12.33 10.93 -2.02
CA LYS A 97 -11.44 10.56 -3.12
C LYS A 97 -9.99 10.83 -2.82
N TYR A 98 -9.15 9.89 -3.25
CA TYR A 98 -7.70 9.98 -3.15
C TYR A 98 -7.06 9.67 -4.49
N LEU A 99 -5.99 10.38 -4.83
CA LEU A 99 -5.08 10.00 -5.90
C LEU A 99 -4.00 9.10 -5.30
N LEU A 100 -3.93 7.85 -5.79
CA LEU A 100 -2.86 6.92 -5.53
C LEU A 100 -1.77 7.08 -6.58
N SER A 101 -0.54 7.23 -6.15
CA SER A 101 0.66 7.03 -6.97
C SER A 101 1.53 5.97 -6.29
N SER A 102 1.92 4.94 -7.03
CA SER A 102 2.67 3.79 -6.50
C SER A 102 3.79 3.41 -7.45
N GLY A 103 4.93 2.99 -6.90
CA GLY A 103 6.09 2.54 -7.64
C GLY A 103 6.78 1.36 -6.98
N ILE A 104 7.28 0.43 -7.79
CA ILE A 104 8.12 -0.69 -7.35
C ILE A 104 9.47 -0.58 -8.03
N MET A 105 10.52 -0.71 -7.22
CA MET A 105 11.91 -0.60 -7.61
C MET A 105 12.60 -1.96 -7.46
N ALA A 106 13.52 -2.30 -8.36
CA ALA A 106 14.51 -3.35 -8.15
C ALA A 106 15.91 -2.72 -8.21
N GLY A 107 16.55 -2.57 -7.04
CA GLY A 107 17.75 -1.73 -6.93
C GLY A 107 17.44 -0.29 -7.34
N HIS A 108 18.06 0.19 -8.42
CA HIS A 108 17.89 1.56 -8.92
C HIS A 108 16.85 1.71 -10.04
N TYR A 109 16.23 0.62 -10.48
CA TYR A 109 15.33 0.60 -11.64
C TYR A 109 13.87 0.63 -11.23
N LEU A 110 13.09 1.56 -11.80
CA LEU A 110 11.63 1.57 -11.70
C LEU A 110 11.08 0.44 -12.56
N ILE A 111 10.61 -0.63 -11.92
CA ILE A 111 10.13 -1.83 -12.62
C ILE A 111 8.61 -1.87 -12.74
N SER A 112 7.89 -1.08 -11.95
CA SER A 112 6.45 -0.93 -12.03
C SER A 112 6.04 0.44 -11.51
N ALA A 113 5.06 1.06 -12.16
CA ALA A 113 4.40 2.26 -11.69
C ALA A 113 2.89 2.11 -11.86
N MET A 114 2.12 2.68 -10.94
CA MET A 114 0.67 2.66 -10.98
C MET A 114 0.13 3.99 -10.48
N GLU A 115 -0.85 4.53 -11.20
CA GLU A 115 -1.68 5.64 -10.75
C GLU A 115 -3.13 5.18 -10.71
N ALA A 116 -3.87 5.60 -9.70
CA ALA A 116 -5.27 5.28 -9.57
C ALA A 116 -6.03 6.36 -8.80
N THR A 117 -7.34 6.47 -9.06
CA THR A 117 -8.24 7.18 -8.15
C THR A 117 -8.88 6.15 -7.22
N VAL A 118 -8.85 6.43 -5.91
CA VAL A 118 -9.41 5.57 -4.87
C VAL A 118 -10.63 6.27 -4.27
N ASP A 119 -11.80 5.68 -4.46
CA ASP A 119 -13.04 6.12 -3.84
C ASP A 119 -13.23 5.45 -2.47
N ARG A 120 -13.42 6.27 -1.43
CA ARG A 120 -13.81 5.85 -0.08
C ARG A 120 -15.31 5.63 -0.08
N THR A 121 -15.71 4.37 0.03
CA THR A 121 -17.10 3.95 0.21
C THR A 121 -17.33 3.65 1.69
N ASN A 122 -18.40 4.23 2.26
CA ASN A 122 -18.87 3.90 3.61
C ASN A 122 -19.67 2.60 3.60
#